data_AF-A0A3S3I4Z6-F1
#
_entry.id   AF-A0A3S3I4Z6-F1
#
_cell.length_a   1.000
_cell.length_b   1.000
_cell.length_c   1.000
_cell.angle_alpha   90.00
_cell.angle_beta   90.00
_cell.angle_gamma   90.00
#
_symmetry.space_group_name_H-M   'P 1'
#
loop_
_entity.id
_entity.type
_entity.pdbx_description
1 polymer ?
#
loop_
_entity_poly.entity_id
_entity_poly.type
_entity_poly.pdbx_seq_one_letter_code
_entity_poly.pdbx_strand_id
1 'polypeptide(L)'
;MCAPDAPEPPDPKETSAASTATNVGTAIANANLGNVNQVTPDGSLTYSQTGTYKLNDLYTGKSYDIPTYTATQALSGTGQAIKDQTDQAKLNLGELAAGQSAFLKDWLAKPVDLSNGATEARLMDLGMKRLQPALDARRQANEADLINRGIRPGSDNYAQAQNIQNQGENDAYNSLMLSGRGQAVQEALAQNSAPINNLTALLSGSQVSQPNFINANMPTIPTTDTAGLINTNYQQRLAASQANNQNIMGGLFGLGGSLLQGAGAAGGFGAMFSDRRLKKNIRAIGNYANGLTKYVFEYLWGDNQHVGVMSDEVRAVRPYAVTTINGFDAVDYGKALA
;
A
#
# COMPACT_ATOMS: atom_id res chain seq x y z
N MET A 1 -50.96 -13.95 -28.35
CA MET A 1 -49.55 -13.75 -27.95
C MET A 1 -49.31 -14.71 -26.79
N CYS A 2 -48.34 -15.63 -26.92
CA CYS A 2 -47.99 -16.54 -25.82
C CYS A 2 -47.42 -15.73 -24.65
N ALA A 3 -47.64 -16.19 -23.41
CA ALA A 3 -47.07 -15.56 -22.23
C ALA A 3 -45.54 -15.45 -22.39
N PRO A 4 -44.93 -14.32 -22.01
CA PRO A 4 -43.47 -14.22 -22.04
C PRO A 4 -42.87 -15.24 -21.08
N ASP A 5 -41.83 -15.94 -21.53
CA ASP A 5 -41.11 -16.92 -20.73
C ASP A 5 -40.58 -16.29 -19.42
N ALA A 6 -40.57 -17.08 -18.35
CA ALA A 6 -40.01 -16.63 -17.08
C ALA A 6 -38.52 -16.30 -17.26
N PRO A 7 -38.02 -15.21 -16.63
CA PRO A 7 -36.60 -14.90 -16.70
C PRO A 7 -35.78 -16.04 -16.07
N GLU A 8 -34.63 -16.34 -16.66
CA GLU A 8 -33.69 -17.33 -16.10
C GLU A 8 -33.06 -16.79 -14.80
N PRO A 9 -32.94 -17.61 -13.74
CA PRO A 9 -32.29 -17.20 -12.49
C PRO A 9 -30.81 -16.82 -12.73
N PRO A 10 -30.30 -15.78 -12.05
CA PRO A 10 -28.89 -15.42 -12.13
C PRO A 10 -28.01 -16.58 -11.67
N ASP A 11 -26.93 -16.86 -12.40
CA ASP A 11 -25.95 -17.85 -11.97
C ASP A 11 -25.31 -17.39 -10.65
N PRO A 12 -25.33 -18.21 -9.58
CA PRO A 12 -24.70 -17.88 -8.30
C PRO A 12 -23.20 -17.57 -8.40
N LYS A 13 -22.47 -18.26 -9.28
CA LYS A 13 -21.04 -18.02 -9.54
C LYS A 13 -20.82 -16.70 -10.23
N GLU A 14 -21.63 -16.34 -11.23
CA GLU A 14 -21.52 -15.04 -11.89
C GLU A 14 -21.90 -13.89 -10.95
N THR A 15 -22.95 -14.09 -10.14
CA THR A 15 -23.41 -13.12 -9.14
C THR A 15 -22.35 -12.89 -8.06
N SER A 16 -21.71 -13.96 -7.58
CA SER A 16 -20.59 -13.87 -6.64
C SER A 16 -19.36 -13.20 -7.26
N ALA A 17 -19.03 -13.53 -8.52
CA ALA A 17 -17.93 -12.89 -9.25
C ALA A 17 -18.12 -11.38 -9.37
N ALA A 18 -19.35 -10.93 -9.66
CA ALA A 18 -19.67 -9.51 -9.77
C ALA A 18 -19.45 -8.77 -8.44
N SER A 19 -19.84 -9.38 -7.30
CA SER A 19 -19.61 -8.82 -5.96
C SER A 19 -18.13 -8.77 -5.59
N THR A 20 -17.39 -9.85 -5.84
CA THR A 20 -15.95 -9.88 -5.58
C THR A 20 -15.23 -8.81 -6.39
N ALA A 21 -15.51 -8.71 -7.70
CA ALA A 21 -14.89 -7.71 -8.56
C ALA A 21 -15.16 -6.28 -8.09
N THR A 22 -16.41 -5.99 -7.70
CA THR A 22 -16.82 -4.67 -7.22
C THR A 22 -16.14 -4.32 -5.89
N ASN A 23 -16.11 -5.27 -4.95
CA ASN A 23 -15.45 -5.08 -3.65
C ASN A 23 -13.94 -4.88 -3.78
N VAL A 24 -13.29 -5.68 -4.64
CA VAL A 24 -11.86 -5.54 -4.94
C VAL A 24 -11.58 -4.19 -5.60
N GLY A 25 -12.39 -3.77 -6.57
CA GLY A 25 -12.28 -2.45 -7.20
C GLY A 25 -12.40 -1.31 -6.20
N THR A 26 -13.41 -1.36 -5.32
CA THR A 26 -13.59 -0.38 -4.24
C THR A 26 -12.42 -0.37 -3.26
N ALA A 27 -11.90 -1.53 -2.87
CA ALA A 27 -10.74 -1.63 -1.99
C ALA A 27 -9.48 -1.01 -2.63
N ILE A 28 -9.23 -1.28 -3.91
CA ILE A 28 -8.11 -0.68 -4.67
C ILE A 28 -8.30 0.83 -4.79
N ALA A 29 -9.52 1.31 -5.02
CA ALA A 29 -9.82 2.74 -5.07
C ALA A 29 -9.58 3.41 -3.71
N ASN A 30 -10.04 2.81 -2.61
CA ASN A 30 -9.78 3.30 -1.26
C ASN A 30 -8.28 3.30 -0.91
N ALA A 31 -7.53 2.28 -1.32
CA ALA A 31 -6.08 2.25 -1.13
C ALA A 31 -5.37 3.37 -1.91
N ASN A 32 -5.77 3.61 -3.15
CA ASN A 32 -5.24 4.72 -3.96
C ASN A 32 -5.55 6.09 -3.35
N LEU A 33 -6.79 6.28 -2.91
CA LEU A 33 -7.20 7.49 -2.24
C LEU A 33 -6.40 7.66 -0.94
N GLY A 34 -6.17 6.59 -0.16
CA GLY A 34 -5.46 6.64 1.13
C GLY A 34 -3.97 6.92 1.02
N ASN A 35 -3.36 6.54 -0.10
CA ASN A 35 -1.92 6.69 -0.36
C ASN A 35 -1.60 8.04 -1.01
N VAL A 36 -1.95 9.14 -0.32
CA VAL A 36 -1.72 10.51 -0.81
C VAL A 36 -0.29 10.96 -0.54
N ASN A 37 0.36 11.53 -1.55
CA ASN A 37 1.66 12.19 -1.38
C ASN A 37 1.53 13.46 -0.54
N GLN A 38 2.41 13.64 0.43
CA GLN A 38 2.47 14.82 1.28
C GLN A 38 3.80 15.54 1.09
N VAL A 39 3.74 16.87 1.00
CA VAL A 39 4.92 17.73 0.95
C VAL A 39 4.82 18.72 2.09
N THR A 40 5.84 18.76 2.92
CA THR A 40 5.99 19.69 4.05
C THR A 40 7.25 20.53 3.84
N PRO A 41 7.44 21.62 4.62
CA PRO A 41 8.69 22.38 4.57
C PRO A 41 9.93 21.54 4.92
N ASP A 42 9.76 20.53 5.77
CA ASP A 42 10.85 19.71 6.30
C ASP A 42 11.12 18.44 5.46
N GLY A 43 10.24 18.11 4.51
CA GLY A 43 10.41 16.93 3.66
C GLY A 43 9.17 16.53 2.88
N SER A 44 9.17 15.30 2.37
CA SER A 44 8.06 14.73 1.63
C SER A 44 7.84 13.26 1.95
N LEU A 45 6.59 12.82 1.90
CA LEU A 45 6.17 11.43 1.96
C LEU A 45 5.47 11.11 0.65
N THR A 46 6.07 10.24 -0.15
CA THR A 46 5.54 9.84 -1.46
C THR A 46 5.19 8.37 -1.44
N TYR A 47 3.97 8.04 -1.88
CA TYR A 47 3.53 6.68 -2.13
C TYR A 47 3.69 6.37 -3.62
N SER A 48 4.21 5.19 -3.93
CA SER A 48 4.32 4.70 -5.31
C SER A 48 3.94 3.24 -5.36
N GLN A 49 3.22 2.83 -6.41
CA GLN A 49 2.94 1.42 -6.65
C GLN A 49 4.26 0.73 -7.02
N THR A 50 4.69 -0.20 -6.18
CA THR A 50 5.98 -0.90 -6.32
C THR A 50 5.83 -2.35 -6.71
N GLY A 51 4.61 -2.86 -6.73
CA GLY A 51 4.35 -4.24 -7.11
C GLY A 51 2.87 -4.51 -7.33
N THR A 52 2.60 -5.75 -7.71
CA THR A 52 1.25 -6.27 -7.91
C THR A 52 1.27 -7.77 -7.64
N TYR A 53 0.29 -8.27 -6.92
CA TYR A 53 0.09 -9.71 -6.74
C TYR A 53 -1.31 -10.12 -7.21
N LYS A 54 -1.45 -11.39 -7.58
CA LYS A 54 -2.73 -11.93 -8.05
C LYS A 54 -3.52 -12.52 -6.89
N LEU A 55 -4.72 -12.00 -6.68
CA LEU A 55 -5.72 -12.61 -5.83
C LEU A 55 -6.58 -13.56 -6.70
N ASN A 56 -6.46 -14.86 -6.47
CA ASN A 56 -7.28 -15.85 -7.16
C ASN A 56 -8.56 -16.12 -6.36
N ASP A 57 -9.70 -15.84 -6.97
CA ASP A 57 -11.00 -16.21 -6.43
C ASP A 57 -11.23 -17.72 -6.67
N LEU A 58 -11.14 -18.50 -5.58
CA LEU A 58 -11.31 -19.95 -5.59
C LEU A 58 -12.74 -20.37 -5.99
N TYR A 59 -13.73 -19.49 -5.86
CA TYR A 59 -15.12 -19.78 -6.16
C TYR A 59 -15.44 -19.59 -7.65
N THR A 60 -14.83 -18.59 -8.29
CA THR A 60 -15.14 -18.19 -9.67
C THR A 60 -14.02 -18.50 -10.66
N GLY A 61 -12.82 -18.83 -10.17
CA GLY A 61 -11.62 -19.06 -10.98
C GLY A 61 -11.01 -17.80 -11.58
N LYS A 62 -11.54 -16.61 -11.27
CA LYS A 62 -11.02 -15.33 -11.75
C LYS A 62 -9.84 -14.87 -10.90
N SER A 63 -8.89 -14.17 -11.53
CA SER A 63 -7.76 -13.54 -10.84
C SER A 63 -7.89 -12.03 -10.89
N TYR A 64 -7.61 -11.36 -9.77
CA TYR A 64 -7.59 -9.91 -9.65
C TYR A 64 -6.18 -9.42 -9.32
N ASP A 65 -5.72 -8.40 -10.02
CA ASP A 65 -4.41 -7.80 -9.80
C ASP A 65 -4.51 -6.76 -8.67
N ILE A 66 -3.85 -7.03 -7.54
CA ILE A 66 -3.86 -6.17 -6.36
C ILE A 66 -2.54 -5.40 -6.27
N PRO A 67 -2.56 -4.06 -6.38
CA PRO A 67 -1.35 -3.24 -6.29
C PRO A 67 -0.79 -3.20 -4.87
N THR A 68 0.53 -3.19 -4.76
CA THR A 68 1.26 -2.92 -3.51
C THR A 68 1.97 -1.58 -3.61
N TYR A 69 1.99 -0.83 -2.50
CA TYR A 69 2.56 0.51 -2.47
C TYR A 69 3.75 0.58 -1.50
N THR A 70 4.74 1.39 -1.84
CA THR A 70 5.83 1.76 -0.94
C THR A 70 5.72 3.22 -0.58
N ALA A 71 5.83 3.50 0.72
CA ALA A 71 5.95 4.83 1.28
C ALA A 71 7.42 5.23 1.35
N THR A 72 7.82 6.28 0.64
CA THR A 72 9.16 6.83 0.66
C THR A 72 9.15 8.19 1.35
N GLN A 73 9.94 8.32 2.41
CA GLN A 73 10.15 9.57 3.12
C GLN A 73 11.48 10.19 2.68
N ALA A 74 11.45 11.48 2.39
CA ALA A 74 12.63 12.26 2.06
C ALA A 74 12.67 13.53 2.91
N LEU A 75 13.87 13.94 3.33
CA LEU A 75 14.10 15.22 3.99
C LEU A 75 14.12 16.35 2.95
N SER A 76 13.87 17.57 3.40
CA SER A 76 14.14 18.77 2.60
C SER A 76 15.63 18.86 2.25
N GLY A 77 15.99 19.62 1.21
CA GLY A 77 17.40 19.78 0.84
C GLY A 77 18.27 20.28 2.01
N THR A 78 17.74 21.20 2.81
CA THR A 78 18.41 21.68 4.03
C THR A 78 18.49 20.61 5.12
N GLY A 79 17.40 19.87 5.37
CA GLY A 79 17.39 18.78 6.35
C GLY A 79 18.37 17.66 6.00
N GLN A 80 18.45 17.31 4.71
CA GLN A 80 19.40 16.33 4.21
C GLN A 80 20.85 16.82 4.37
N ALA A 81 21.15 18.07 4.03
CA ALA A 81 22.49 18.63 4.19
C ALA A 81 22.96 18.62 5.66
N ILE A 82 22.06 18.94 6.61
CA ILE A 82 22.37 18.88 8.04
C ILE A 82 22.60 17.42 8.48
N LYS A 83 21.80 16.47 7.97
CA LYS A 83 21.97 15.05 8.25
C LYS A 83 23.33 14.56 7.76
N ASP A 84 23.68 14.87 6.51
CA ASP A 84 24.94 14.47 5.89
C ASP A 84 26.14 15.06 6.65
N GLN A 85 26.09 16.34 7.02
CA GLN A 85 27.11 16.99 7.81
C GLN A 85 27.26 16.36 9.21
N THR A 86 26.13 16.01 9.84
CA THR A 86 26.10 15.34 11.15
C THR A 86 26.69 13.95 11.06
N ASP A 87 26.33 13.17 10.04
CA ASP A 87 26.83 11.81 9.84
C ASP A 87 28.33 11.82 9.49
N GLN A 88 28.78 12.79 8.69
CA GLN A 88 30.21 13.00 8.41
C GLN A 88 30.99 13.33 9.68
N ALA A 89 30.46 14.20 10.54
CA ALA A 89 31.11 14.52 11.81
C ALA A 89 31.20 13.30 12.74
N LYS A 90 30.17 12.44 12.78
CA LYS A 90 30.21 11.16 13.50
C LYS A 90 31.27 10.22 12.93
N LEU A 91 31.38 10.13 11.61
CA LEU A 91 32.41 9.33 10.94
C LEU A 91 33.81 9.83 11.30
N ASN A 92 34.08 11.13 11.19
CA ASN A 92 35.36 11.72 11.57
C ASN A 92 35.69 11.47 13.05
N LEU A 93 34.70 11.56 13.94
CA LEU A 93 34.89 11.25 15.36
C LEU A 93 35.20 9.77 15.58
N GLY A 94 34.52 8.88 14.85
CA GLY A 94 34.80 7.45 14.83
C GLY A 94 36.21 7.14 14.32
N GLU A 95 36.65 7.81 13.25
CA GLU A 95 38.01 7.69 12.71
C GLU A 95 39.06 8.21 13.69
N LEU A 96 38.81 9.35 14.36
CA LEU A 96 39.69 9.86 15.41
C LEU A 96 39.77 8.86 16.57
N ALA A 97 38.65 8.28 17.00
CA ALA A 97 38.63 7.26 18.04
C ALA A 97 39.34 5.97 17.60
N ALA A 98 39.18 5.55 16.33
CA ALA A 98 39.88 4.41 15.75
C ALA A 98 41.41 4.66 15.65
N GLY A 99 41.82 5.85 15.23
CA GLY A 99 43.22 6.26 15.17
C GLY A 99 43.87 6.35 16.55
N GLN A 100 43.19 6.92 17.54
CA GLN A 100 43.67 6.97 18.92
C GLN A 100 43.74 5.59 19.57
N SER A 101 42.76 4.71 19.30
CA SER A 101 42.79 3.32 19.81
C SER A 101 43.88 2.48 19.13
N ALA A 102 44.15 2.70 17.83
CA ALA A 102 45.27 2.09 17.14
C ALA A 102 46.62 2.58 17.68
N PHE A 103 46.76 3.89 17.94
CA PHE A 103 47.93 4.45 18.62
C PHE A 103 48.12 3.85 20.01
N LEU A 104 47.06 3.78 20.83
CA LEU A 104 47.12 3.19 22.17
C LEU A 104 47.48 1.70 22.11
N LYS A 105 46.98 0.95 21.13
CA LYS A 105 47.31 -0.46 20.94
C LYS A 105 48.77 -0.67 20.47
N ASP A 106 49.26 0.15 19.55
CA ASP A 106 50.66 0.09 19.07
C ASP A 106 51.64 0.59 20.14
N TRP A 107 51.24 1.58 20.94
CA TRP A 107 51.99 2.08 22.08
C TRP A 107 52.06 1.06 23.23
N LEU A 108 50.94 0.40 23.56
CA LEU A 108 50.90 -0.66 24.58
C LEU A 108 51.64 -1.94 24.15
N ALA A 109 51.84 -2.13 22.84
CA ALA A 109 52.59 -3.25 22.27
C ALA A 109 54.11 -3.01 22.23
N LYS A 110 54.59 -1.77 22.45
CA LYS A 110 56.02 -1.44 22.51
C LYS A 110 56.52 -1.39 23.95
N PRO A 111 57.75 -1.87 24.25
CA PRO A 111 58.36 -1.64 25.56
C PRO A 111 58.48 -0.14 25.80
N VAL A 112 58.06 0.32 26.97
CA VAL A 112 57.92 1.74 27.32
C VAL A 112 59.25 2.48 27.12
N ASP A 113 59.37 3.24 26.04
CA ASP A 113 60.42 4.24 25.85
C ASP A 113 59.85 5.61 26.24
N LEU A 114 60.37 6.15 27.34
CA LEU A 114 59.93 7.41 27.94
C LEU A 114 60.62 8.64 27.32
N SER A 115 61.42 8.49 26.26
CA SER A 115 62.16 9.59 25.62
C SER A 115 61.29 10.43 24.68
N ASN A 116 60.23 11.05 25.20
CA ASN A 116 59.35 11.91 24.40
C ASN A 116 59.96 13.33 24.24
N GLY A 117 61.00 13.44 23.41
CA GLY A 117 61.89 14.60 23.31
C GLY A 117 61.21 15.95 23.01
N ALA A 118 60.06 15.98 22.34
CA ALA A 118 59.36 17.23 22.01
C ALA A 118 58.62 17.85 23.21
N THR A 119 57.95 17.02 24.02
CA THR A 119 57.29 17.48 25.25
C THR A 119 58.31 17.84 26.33
N GLU A 120 59.38 17.05 26.41
CA GLU A 120 60.49 17.27 27.33
C GLU A 120 61.29 18.55 27.00
N ALA A 121 61.53 18.83 25.71
CA ALA A 121 62.18 20.07 25.27
C ALA A 121 61.33 21.32 25.55
N ARG A 122 60.00 21.25 25.35
CA ARG A 122 59.09 22.37 25.65
C ARG A 122 58.97 22.60 27.16
N LEU A 123 59.01 21.53 27.96
CA LEU A 123 59.03 21.61 29.42
C LEU A 123 60.36 22.17 29.94
N MET A 124 61.50 21.78 29.35
CA MET A 124 62.81 22.36 29.63
C MET A 124 62.84 23.86 29.29
N ASP A 125 62.36 24.28 28.13
CA ASP A 125 62.35 25.70 27.74
C ASP A 125 61.52 26.56 28.70
N LEU A 126 60.32 26.10 29.06
CA LEU A 126 59.45 26.82 30.00
C LEU A 126 60.00 26.82 31.44
N GLY A 127 60.55 25.67 31.86
CA GLY A 127 61.18 25.48 33.16
C GLY A 127 62.41 26.35 33.32
N MET A 128 63.30 26.38 32.30
CA MET A 128 64.47 27.25 32.28
C MET A 128 64.07 28.73 32.31
N LYS A 129 63.13 29.17 31.48
CA LYS A 129 62.68 30.59 31.49
C LYS A 129 62.20 31.09 32.85
N ARG A 130 61.61 30.21 33.67
CA ARG A 130 61.07 30.57 34.99
C ARG A 130 62.02 30.31 36.15
N LEU A 131 62.80 29.24 36.08
CA LEU A 131 63.72 28.82 37.15
C LEU A 131 65.06 29.56 37.07
N GLN A 132 65.53 29.89 35.86
CA GLN A 132 66.83 30.53 35.63
C GLN A 132 67.02 31.82 36.45
N PRO A 133 66.07 32.78 36.47
CA PRO A 133 66.26 34.02 37.24
C PRO A 133 66.36 33.77 38.75
N ALA A 134 65.66 32.75 39.26
CA ALA A 134 65.71 32.39 40.68
C ALA A 134 67.04 31.72 41.06
N LEU A 135 67.58 30.89 40.18
CA LEU A 135 68.90 30.27 40.38
C LEU A 135 70.01 31.30 40.27
N ASP A 136 69.92 32.22 39.31
CA ASP A 136 70.90 33.29 39.15
C ASP A 136 70.93 34.21 40.39
N ALA A 137 69.77 34.56 40.95
CA ALA A 137 69.68 35.29 42.21
C ALA A 137 70.30 34.52 43.39
N ARG A 138 70.12 33.19 43.42
CA ARG A 138 70.68 32.31 44.47
C ARG A 138 72.20 32.19 44.37
N ARG A 139 72.77 32.14 43.15
CA ARG A 139 74.22 32.22 42.92
C ARG A 139 74.81 33.51 43.43
N GLN A 140 74.19 34.64 43.10
CA GLN A 140 74.66 35.95 43.58
C GLN A 140 74.63 36.05 45.11
N ALA A 141 73.57 35.54 45.75
CA ALA A 141 73.46 35.52 47.20
C ALA A 141 74.50 34.61 47.87
N ASN A 142 74.73 33.41 47.32
CA ASN A 142 75.75 32.49 47.83
C ASN A 142 77.16 33.06 47.69
N GLU A 143 77.46 33.67 46.54
CA GLU A 143 78.75 34.34 46.32
C GLU A 143 78.98 35.48 47.32
N ALA A 144 77.96 36.30 47.58
CA ALA A 144 78.04 37.35 48.59
C ALA A 144 78.25 36.80 50.02
N ASP A 145 77.59 35.71 50.40
CA ASP A 145 77.79 35.04 51.70
C ASP A 145 79.22 34.51 51.86
N LEU A 146 79.73 33.82 50.84
CA LEU A 146 81.08 33.27 50.84
C LEU A 146 82.13 34.38 50.99
N ILE A 147 81.98 35.50 50.27
CA ILE A 147 82.87 36.66 50.37
C ILE A 147 82.80 37.29 51.77
N ASN A 148 81.59 37.47 52.33
CA ASN A 148 81.40 38.02 53.67
C ASN A 148 82.03 37.13 54.76
N ARG A 149 82.11 35.82 54.52
CA ARG A 149 82.75 34.83 55.40
C ARG A 149 84.26 34.68 55.16
N GLY A 150 84.83 35.51 54.28
CA GLY A 150 86.26 35.52 53.96
C GLY A 150 86.70 34.39 53.02
N ILE A 151 85.76 33.65 52.43
CA ILE A 151 86.02 32.58 51.48
C ILE A 151 86.15 33.21 50.09
N ARG A 152 87.39 33.36 49.63
CA ARG A 152 87.70 34.00 48.35
C ARG A 152 87.60 33.02 47.17
N PRO A 153 87.21 33.52 45.98
CA PRO A 153 87.32 32.76 44.73
C PRO A 153 88.74 32.19 44.54
N GLY A 154 88.83 30.92 44.15
CA GLY A 154 90.10 30.21 43.95
C GLY A 154 90.64 29.43 45.16
N SER A 155 89.94 29.45 46.30
CA SER A 155 90.25 28.57 47.44
C SER A 155 89.51 27.22 47.35
N ASP A 156 90.07 26.17 47.97
CA ASP A 156 89.44 24.84 48.00
C ASP A 156 88.04 24.87 48.64
N ASN A 157 87.87 25.70 49.69
CA ASN A 157 86.59 25.90 50.37
C ASN A 157 85.55 26.57 49.47
N TYR A 158 85.99 27.48 48.59
CA TYR A 158 85.12 28.10 47.59
C TYR A 158 84.68 27.07 46.52
N ALA A 159 85.60 26.24 46.06
CA ALA A 159 85.29 25.16 45.11
C ALA A 159 84.30 24.15 45.70
N GLN A 160 84.45 23.79 46.99
CA GLN A 160 83.51 22.91 47.68
C GLN A 160 82.13 23.55 47.83
N ALA A 161 82.06 24.83 48.22
CA ALA A 161 80.79 25.55 48.35
C ALA A 161 80.06 25.68 47.01
N GLN A 162 80.80 25.95 45.93
CA GLN A 162 80.26 25.95 44.57
C GLN A 162 79.73 24.57 44.14
N ASN A 163 80.46 23.49 44.46
CA ASN A 163 80.01 22.13 44.13
C ASN A 163 78.69 21.76 44.83
N ILE A 164 78.54 22.12 46.10
CA ILE A 164 77.28 21.89 46.86
C ILE A 164 76.13 22.69 46.23
N GLN A 165 76.38 23.94 45.84
CA GLN A 165 75.38 24.74 45.14
C GLN A 165 74.98 24.11 43.80
N ASN A 166 75.95 23.72 42.96
CA ASN A 166 75.69 23.11 41.66
C ASN A 166 74.90 21.79 41.79
N GLN A 167 75.16 20.99 42.82
CA GLN A 167 74.37 19.80 43.12
C GLN A 167 72.92 20.15 43.49
N GLY A 168 72.71 21.14 44.36
CA GLY A 168 71.37 21.60 44.73
C GLY A 168 70.59 22.24 43.58
N GLU A 169 71.27 22.87 42.61
CA GLU A 169 70.65 23.37 41.38
C GLU A 169 70.23 22.23 40.46
N ASN A 170 71.09 21.23 40.26
CA ASN A 170 70.77 20.04 39.46
C ASN A 170 69.58 19.26 40.06
N ASP A 171 69.51 19.12 41.39
CA ASP A 171 68.39 18.47 42.06
C ASP A 171 67.08 19.27 41.92
N ALA A 172 67.15 20.60 41.95
CA ALA A 172 66.00 21.47 41.70
C ALA A 172 65.49 21.33 40.26
N TYR A 173 66.38 21.23 39.27
CA TYR A 173 66.02 20.94 37.88
C TYR A 173 65.39 19.56 37.74
N ASN A 174 65.98 18.52 38.33
CA ASN A 174 65.45 17.17 38.28
C ASN A 174 64.07 17.05 38.96
N SER A 175 63.87 17.72 40.09
CA SER A 175 62.58 17.75 40.79
C SER A 175 61.50 18.48 39.98
N LEU A 176 61.86 19.61 39.34
CA LEU A 176 60.95 20.35 38.46
C LEU A 176 60.59 19.53 37.22
N MET A 177 61.56 18.84 36.62
CA MET A 177 61.32 17.96 35.47
C MET A 177 60.35 16.83 35.82
N LEU A 178 60.59 16.16 36.95
CA LEU A 178 59.79 15.02 37.38
C LEU A 178 58.35 15.43 37.75
N SER A 179 58.18 16.57 38.42
CA SER A 179 56.85 17.10 38.78
C SER A 179 56.11 17.75 37.59
N GLY A 180 56.83 18.49 36.75
CA GLY A 180 56.29 19.18 35.58
C GLY A 180 55.82 18.22 34.49
N ARG A 181 56.46 17.05 34.35
CA ARG A 181 56.03 16.00 33.40
C ARG A 181 54.61 15.51 33.73
N GLY A 182 54.28 15.33 35.00
CA GLY A 182 52.93 14.93 35.42
C GLY A 182 51.87 15.98 35.08
N GLN A 183 52.19 17.26 35.29
CA GLN A 183 51.29 18.39 34.97
C GLN A 183 51.11 18.58 33.45
N ALA A 184 52.19 18.49 32.67
CA ALA A 184 52.13 18.65 31.22
C ALA A 184 51.35 17.54 30.52
N VAL A 185 51.41 16.30 31.03
CA VAL A 185 50.59 15.20 30.51
C VAL A 185 49.11 15.44 30.81
N GLN A 186 48.76 15.93 32.00
CA GLN A 186 47.38 16.29 32.34
C GLN A 186 46.86 17.45 31.49
N GLU A 187 47.69 18.48 31.25
CA GLU A 187 47.34 19.62 30.41
C GLU A 187 47.18 19.22 28.94
N ALA A 188 48.09 18.39 28.41
CA ALA A 188 47.98 17.86 27.05
C ALA A 188 46.72 17.00 26.87
N LEU A 189 46.36 16.20 27.88
CA LEU A 189 45.11 15.42 27.85
C LEU A 189 43.87 16.32 27.91
N ALA A 190 43.89 17.38 28.72
CA ALA A 190 42.81 18.37 28.81
C ALA A 190 42.65 19.16 27.49
N GLN A 191 43.77 19.58 26.87
CA GLN A 191 43.76 20.27 25.58
C GLN A 191 43.25 19.39 24.44
N ASN A 192 43.54 18.08 24.46
CA ASN A 192 43.06 17.15 23.44
C ASN A 192 41.60 16.70 23.65
N SER A 193 41.12 16.64 24.91
CA SER A 193 39.75 16.20 25.22
C SER A 193 38.70 17.32 25.15
N ALA A 194 39.10 18.58 25.38
CA ALA A 194 38.23 19.75 25.26
C ALA A 194 37.53 19.89 23.88
N PRO A 195 38.22 19.80 22.73
CA PRO A 195 37.57 19.89 21.42
C PRO A 195 36.61 18.72 21.14
N ILE A 196 36.92 17.52 21.63
CA ILE A 196 36.07 16.33 21.46
C ILE A 196 34.76 16.49 22.25
N ASN A 197 34.83 16.97 23.49
CA ASN A 197 33.65 17.22 24.32
C ASN A 197 32.77 18.34 23.75
N ASN A 198 33.39 19.42 23.24
CA ASN A 198 32.67 20.52 22.58
C ASN A 198 32.00 20.08 21.28
N LEU A 199 32.68 19.26 20.47
CA LEU A 199 32.12 18.71 19.24
C LEU A 199 30.95 17.76 19.54
N THR A 200 31.08 16.89 20.54
CA THR A 200 30.02 15.96 20.98
C THR A 200 28.79 16.72 21.49
N ALA A 201 28.99 17.80 22.25
CA ALA A 201 27.91 18.67 22.72
C ALA A 201 27.20 19.40 21.56
N LEU A 202 27.96 19.88 20.57
CA LEU A 202 27.39 20.54 19.38
C LEU A 202 26.61 19.56 18.50
N LEU A 203 27.14 18.33 18.31
CA LEU A 203 26.50 17.26 17.55
C LEU A 203 25.20 16.77 18.18
N SER A 204 25.14 16.76 19.52
CA SER A 204 23.93 16.38 20.25
C SER A 204 22.80 17.41 20.08
N GLY A 205 23.13 18.67 19.81
CA GLY A 205 22.17 19.77 19.63
C GLY A 205 21.67 19.95 18.19
N SER A 206 22.32 19.34 17.19
CA SER A 206 22.01 19.51 15.77
C SER A 206 21.16 18.38 15.17
N GLN A 207 20.37 17.66 15.98
CA GLN A 207 19.54 16.57 15.47
C GLN A 207 18.52 17.10 14.45
N VAL A 208 18.54 16.50 13.25
CA VAL A 208 17.53 16.74 12.22
C VAL A 208 16.20 16.21 12.74
N SER A 209 15.25 17.11 12.97
CA SER A 209 13.87 16.72 13.29
C SER A 209 13.29 15.96 12.11
N GLN A 210 12.68 14.79 12.37
CA GLN A 210 11.98 14.06 11.33
C GLN A 210 10.74 14.85 10.88
N PRO A 211 10.42 14.85 9.58
CA PRO A 211 9.21 15.53 9.09
C PRO A 211 7.97 14.85 9.69
N ASN A 212 7.04 15.64 10.22
CA ASN A 212 5.77 15.12 10.69
C ASN A 212 4.76 15.14 9.54
N PHE A 213 4.15 13.98 9.25
CA PHE A 213 3.12 13.83 8.22
C PHE A 213 1.75 13.69 8.87
N ILE A 214 0.73 14.31 8.27
CA ILE A 214 -0.62 14.32 8.81
C ILE A 214 -1.39 13.12 8.26
N ASN A 215 -2.25 12.49 9.07
CA ASN A 215 -3.20 11.53 8.52
C ASN A 215 -4.20 12.28 7.62
N ALA A 216 -4.14 12.04 6.31
CA ALA A 216 -5.06 12.64 5.36
C ALA A 216 -6.50 12.23 5.71
N ASN A 217 -7.41 13.20 5.84
CA ASN A 217 -8.83 12.91 6.03
C ASN A 217 -9.37 12.32 4.73
N MET A 218 -9.83 11.08 4.80
CA MET A 218 -9.87 10.20 3.65
C MET A 218 -11.29 9.69 3.42
N PRO A 219 -11.98 10.08 2.33
CA PRO A 219 -13.33 9.59 2.07
C PRO A 219 -13.27 8.10 1.72
N THR A 220 -14.01 7.28 2.48
CA THR A 220 -14.16 5.85 2.19
C THR A 220 -15.25 5.64 1.16
N ILE A 221 -14.90 5.07 0.01
CA ILE A 221 -15.87 4.58 -0.96
C ILE A 221 -16.51 3.31 -0.37
N PRO A 222 -17.84 3.27 -0.16
CA PRO A 222 -18.52 2.08 0.33
C PRO A 222 -18.54 0.98 -0.74
N THR A 223 -18.45 -0.28 -0.32
CA THR A 223 -18.67 -1.43 -1.19
C THR A 223 -20.16 -1.58 -1.50
N THR A 224 -20.51 -1.89 -2.75
CA THR A 224 -21.89 -2.14 -3.16
C THR A 224 -22.19 -3.64 -3.16
N ASP A 225 -23.33 -4.03 -2.57
CA ASP A 225 -23.82 -5.41 -2.62
C ASP A 225 -24.48 -5.70 -3.98
N THR A 226 -23.64 -5.95 -4.99
CA THR A 226 -24.14 -6.28 -6.33
C THR A 226 -24.90 -7.60 -6.36
N ALA A 227 -24.63 -8.55 -5.46
CA ALA A 227 -25.36 -9.80 -5.39
C ALA A 227 -26.80 -9.58 -4.92
N GLY A 228 -27.00 -8.77 -3.88
CA GLY A 228 -28.32 -8.34 -3.43
C GLY A 228 -29.11 -7.59 -4.51
N LEU A 229 -28.45 -6.70 -5.26
CA LEU A 229 -29.08 -5.96 -6.36
C LEU A 229 -29.47 -6.86 -7.55
N ILE A 230 -28.60 -7.79 -7.96
CA ILE A 230 -28.90 -8.75 -9.02
C ILE A 230 -30.09 -9.63 -8.62
N ASN A 231 -30.11 -10.13 -7.39
CA ASN A 231 -31.21 -10.96 -6.89
C ASN A 231 -32.52 -10.17 -6.77
N THR A 232 -32.45 -8.90 -6.35
CA THR A 232 -33.62 -7.99 -6.27
C THR A 232 -34.18 -7.71 -7.67
N ASN A 233 -33.32 -7.45 -8.65
CA ASN A 233 -33.74 -7.24 -10.03
C ASN A 233 -34.40 -8.50 -10.62
N TYR A 234 -33.83 -9.68 -10.35
CA TYR A 234 -34.43 -10.94 -10.76
C TYR A 234 -35.82 -11.15 -10.14
N GLN A 235 -35.99 -10.91 -8.84
CA GLN A 235 -37.29 -11.01 -8.17
C GLN A 235 -38.32 -10.04 -8.74
N GLN A 236 -37.92 -8.81 -9.08
CA GLN A 236 -38.80 -7.84 -9.73
C GLN A 236 -39.23 -8.31 -11.13
N ARG A 237 -38.32 -8.88 -11.93
CA ARG A 237 -38.66 -9.44 -13.26
C ARG A 237 -39.55 -10.66 -13.15
N LEU A 238 -39.32 -11.52 -12.15
CA LEU A 238 -40.15 -12.68 -11.88
C LEU A 238 -41.56 -12.27 -11.41
N ALA A 239 -41.66 -11.31 -10.50
CA ALA A 239 -42.94 -10.76 -10.05
C ALA A 239 -43.70 -10.07 -11.19
N ALA A 240 -43.00 -9.36 -12.09
CA ALA A 240 -43.60 -8.76 -13.28
C ALA A 240 -44.07 -9.83 -14.29
N SER A 241 -43.32 -10.92 -14.46
CA SER A 241 -43.73 -12.06 -15.30
C SER A 241 -44.92 -12.81 -14.69
N GLN A 242 -44.95 -13.04 -13.36
CA GLN A 242 -46.11 -13.60 -12.66
C GLN A 242 -47.31 -12.67 -12.72
N ALA A 243 -47.14 -11.37 -12.54
CA ALA A 243 -48.21 -10.39 -12.68
C ALA A 243 -48.73 -10.30 -14.12
N ASN A 244 -47.87 -10.41 -15.14
CA ASN A 244 -48.31 -10.51 -16.53
C ASN A 244 -49.05 -11.82 -16.80
N ASN A 245 -48.60 -12.93 -16.21
CA ASN A 245 -49.33 -14.20 -16.28
C ASN A 245 -50.64 -14.18 -15.51
N GLN A 246 -50.74 -13.46 -14.38
CA GLN A 246 -51.98 -13.27 -13.62
C GLN A 246 -52.88 -12.19 -14.21
N ASN A 247 -52.38 -11.23 -14.99
CA ASN A 247 -53.20 -10.26 -15.71
C ASN A 247 -53.67 -10.81 -17.05
N ILE A 248 -52.91 -11.69 -17.69
CA ILE A 248 -53.38 -12.46 -18.84
C ILE A 248 -54.33 -13.56 -18.37
N MET A 249 -54.02 -14.30 -17.31
CA MET A 249 -54.93 -15.33 -16.77
C MET A 249 -56.10 -14.70 -16.02
N GLY A 250 -55.96 -13.57 -15.33
CA GLY A 250 -57.01 -12.87 -14.58
C GLY A 250 -57.78 -11.84 -15.42
N GLY A 251 -57.21 -11.36 -16.53
CA GLY A 251 -57.92 -10.61 -17.57
C GLY A 251 -58.64 -11.54 -18.55
N LEU A 252 -58.11 -12.74 -18.81
CA LEU A 252 -58.78 -13.79 -19.60
C LEU A 252 -59.74 -14.66 -18.78
N PHE A 253 -59.55 -14.82 -17.46
CA PHE A 253 -60.57 -15.37 -16.53
C PHE A 253 -61.47 -14.28 -15.93
N GLY A 254 -61.12 -13.00 -15.98
CA GLY A 254 -62.03 -11.88 -15.67
C GLY A 254 -62.97 -11.58 -16.84
N LEU A 255 -62.47 -11.73 -18.07
CA LEU A 255 -63.29 -11.83 -19.27
C LEU A 255 -63.88 -13.25 -19.44
N GLY A 256 -63.30 -14.28 -18.81
CA GLY A 256 -63.78 -15.67 -18.86
C GLY A 256 -64.81 -16.03 -17.78
N GLY A 257 -64.83 -15.34 -16.64
CA GLY A 257 -65.79 -15.51 -15.55
C GLY A 257 -67.07 -14.71 -15.74
N SER A 258 -67.01 -13.61 -16.51
CA SER A 258 -68.18 -12.88 -16.99
C SER A 258 -68.73 -13.44 -18.32
N LEU A 259 -68.03 -14.36 -18.98
CA LEU A 259 -68.50 -15.00 -20.23
C LEU A 259 -68.83 -16.49 -20.07
N LEU A 260 -68.51 -17.14 -18.95
CA LEU A 260 -68.89 -18.54 -18.71
C LEU A 260 -70.25 -18.70 -18.00
N GLN A 261 -70.85 -17.62 -17.48
CA GLN A 261 -72.13 -17.70 -16.76
C GLN A 261 -73.29 -16.95 -17.45
N GLY A 262 -73.08 -16.40 -18.64
CA GLY A 262 -74.04 -15.50 -19.30
C GLY A 262 -74.36 -15.76 -20.77
N ALA A 263 -73.81 -16.78 -21.43
CA ALA A 263 -74.14 -17.06 -22.83
C ALA A 263 -73.91 -18.52 -23.20
N GLY A 264 -74.79 -19.40 -22.69
CA GLY A 264 -75.25 -20.50 -23.51
C GLY A 264 -76.02 -19.91 -24.70
N ALA A 265 -75.77 -20.45 -25.90
CA ALA A 265 -76.36 -20.11 -27.19
C ALA A 265 -75.62 -19.09 -28.07
N ALA A 266 -75.06 -19.64 -29.16
CA ALA A 266 -74.94 -19.04 -30.49
C ALA A 266 -74.01 -17.82 -30.69
N GLY A 267 -72.79 -18.11 -31.16
CA GLY A 267 -72.08 -17.26 -32.14
C GLY A 267 -71.02 -16.32 -31.58
N GLY A 268 -69.73 -16.63 -31.80
CA GLY A 268 -68.64 -15.69 -31.48
C GLY A 268 -67.20 -16.21 -31.54
N PHE A 269 -66.86 -17.02 -32.56
CA PHE A 269 -65.61 -16.96 -33.37
C PHE A 269 -64.23 -16.82 -32.69
N GLY A 270 -63.58 -17.96 -32.36
CA GLY A 270 -62.13 -18.11 -32.48
C GLY A 270 -61.79 -18.79 -33.82
N ALA A 271 -61.48 -18.01 -34.87
CA ALA A 271 -61.07 -18.57 -36.16
C ALA A 271 -59.64 -19.14 -36.05
N MET A 272 -59.49 -20.46 -36.07
CA MET A 272 -58.19 -21.14 -36.15
C MET A 272 -57.79 -21.34 -37.62
N PHE A 273 -56.53 -21.02 -37.97
CA PHE A 273 -55.99 -21.31 -39.30
C PHE A 273 -56.15 -22.79 -39.63
N SER A 274 -56.79 -23.11 -40.75
CA SER A 274 -57.07 -24.50 -41.16
C SER A 274 -56.55 -24.83 -42.55
N ASP A 275 -55.72 -23.94 -43.11
CA ASP A 275 -54.99 -24.14 -44.36
C ASP A 275 -54.05 -25.35 -44.31
N ARG A 276 -54.14 -26.21 -45.32
CA ARG A 276 -53.29 -27.40 -45.44
C ARG A 276 -51.81 -27.04 -45.56
N ARG A 277 -51.48 -25.88 -46.15
CA ARG A 277 -50.09 -25.41 -46.34
C ARG A 277 -49.37 -25.09 -45.03
N LEU A 278 -50.11 -24.91 -43.95
CA LEU A 278 -49.56 -24.61 -42.63
C LEU A 278 -49.39 -25.85 -41.75
N LYS A 279 -49.69 -27.04 -42.28
CA LYS A 279 -49.80 -28.28 -41.50
C LYS A 279 -48.85 -29.37 -42.03
N LYS A 280 -48.30 -30.16 -41.11
CA LYS A 280 -47.48 -31.36 -41.34
C LYS A 280 -48.10 -32.58 -40.62
N ASN A 281 -47.66 -33.79 -40.95
CA ASN A 281 -48.10 -35.03 -40.31
C ASN A 281 -49.63 -35.23 -40.30
N ILE A 282 -50.28 -34.84 -41.39
CA ILE A 282 -51.74 -34.86 -41.53
C ILE A 282 -52.24 -36.30 -41.69
N ARG A 283 -53.10 -36.76 -40.76
CA ARG A 283 -53.72 -38.09 -40.81
C ARG A 283 -55.21 -37.99 -40.54
N ALA A 284 -56.02 -38.62 -41.38
CA ALA A 284 -57.46 -38.74 -41.13
C ALA A 284 -57.71 -39.68 -39.95
N ILE A 285 -58.55 -39.25 -39.00
CA ILE A 285 -58.90 -40.00 -37.78
C ILE A 285 -60.39 -40.32 -37.68
N GLY A 286 -61.16 -39.99 -38.71
CA GLY A 286 -62.60 -40.23 -38.79
C GLY A 286 -63.32 -39.07 -39.48
N ASN A 287 -64.64 -39.02 -39.34
CA ASN A 287 -65.47 -37.93 -39.87
C ASN A 287 -66.26 -37.27 -38.73
N TYR A 288 -66.52 -35.98 -38.85
CA TYR A 288 -67.50 -35.27 -38.03
C TYR A 288 -68.92 -35.69 -38.39
N ALA A 289 -69.89 -35.42 -37.52
CA ALA A 289 -71.29 -35.81 -37.71
C ALA A 289 -71.91 -35.27 -39.01
N ASN A 290 -71.38 -34.18 -39.54
CA ASN A 290 -71.83 -33.54 -40.77
C ASN A 290 -71.07 -34.01 -42.03
N GLY A 291 -70.25 -35.05 -41.92
CA GLY A 291 -69.54 -35.68 -43.03
C GLY A 291 -68.18 -35.08 -43.38
N LEU A 292 -67.76 -33.97 -42.76
CA LEU A 292 -66.41 -33.44 -42.94
C LEU A 292 -65.37 -34.38 -42.34
N THR A 293 -64.24 -34.59 -43.04
CA THR A 293 -63.16 -35.43 -42.51
C THR A 293 -62.43 -34.73 -41.36
N LYS A 294 -62.21 -35.51 -40.30
CA LYS A 294 -61.50 -35.11 -39.09
C LYS A 294 -60.06 -35.58 -39.19
N TYR A 295 -59.13 -34.66 -39.02
CA TYR A 295 -57.70 -34.91 -39.11
C TYR A 295 -57.02 -34.67 -37.77
N VAL A 296 -55.94 -35.42 -37.52
CA VAL A 296 -54.87 -35.02 -36.62
C VAL A 296 -53.70 -34.48 -37.44
N PHE A 297 -53.06 -33.40 -37.01
CA PHE A 297 -51.95 -32.76 -37.69
C PHE A 297 -51.08 -31.96 -36.71
N GLU A 298 -49.90 -31.54 -37.14
CA GLU A 298 -49.04 -30.59 -36.43
C GLU A 298 -48.87 -29.33 -37.29
N TYR A 299 -48.65 -28.16 -36.70
CA TYR A 299 -48.35 -26.95 -37.48
C TYR A 299 -46.88 -26.94 -37.91
N LEU A 300 -46.53 -26.22 -38.99
CA LEU A 300 -45.13 -26.15 -39.45
C LEU A 300 -44.18 -25.56 -38.40
N TRP A 301 -44.67 -24.71 -37.49
CA TRP A 301 -43.89 -24.03 -36.45
C TRP A 301 -43.96 -24.68 -35.06
N GLY A 302 -44.45 -25.92 -34.95
CA GLY A 302 -44.47 -26.64 -33.68
C GLY A 302 -44.73 -28.14 -33.84
N ASP A 303 -44.48 -28.90 -32.77
CA ASP A 303 -44.63 -30.36 -32.76
C ASP A 303 -45.84 -30.83 -31.96
N ASN A 304 -46.72 -29.90 -31.55
CA ASN A 304 -47.95 -30.22 -30.86
C ASN A 304 -49.00 -30.77 -31.84
N GLN A 305 -49.60 -31.90 -31.47
CA GLN A 305 -50.70 -32.49 -32.25
C GLN A 305 -51.99 -31.72 -32.01
N HIS A 306 -52.65 -31.37 -33.11
CA HIS A 306 -53.93 -30.68 -33.17
C HIS A 306 -54.92 -31.53 -33.95
N VAL A 307 -56.21 -31.37 -33.63
CA VAL A 307 -57.31 -32.06 -34.30
C VAL A 307 -58.21 -31.03 -34.97
N GLY A 308 -58.57 -31.25 -36.23
CA GLY A 308 -59.41 -30.31 -36.96
C GLY A 308 -59.72 -30.73 -38.39
N VAL A 309 -60.22 -29.78 -39.18
CA VAL A 309 -60.59 -29.94 -40.58
C VAL A 309 -59.53 -29.33 -41.51
N MET A 310 -59.60 -29.63 -42.80
CA MET A 310 -58.78 -28.99 -43.84
C MET A 310 -59.63 -27.99 -44.61
N SER A 311 -59.13 -26.76 -44.77
CA SER A 311 -59.93 -25.66 -45.35
C SER A 311 -60.34 -25.89 -46.80
N ASP A 312 -59.57 -26.66 -47.57
CA ASP A 312 -59.87 -27.06 -48.95
C ASP A 312 -61.13 -27.94 -49.02
N GLU A 313 -61.26 -28.91 -48.12
CA GLU A 313 -62.43 -29.77 -47.99
C GLU A 313 -63.63 -29.00 -47.45
N VAL A 314 -63.43 -28.15 -46.44
CA VAL A 314 -64.50 -27.29 -45.93
C VAL A 314 -64.98 -26.34 -47.01
N ARG A 315 -64.09 -25.79 -47.84
CA ARG A 315 -64.48 -24.87 -48.92
C ARG A 315 -65.33 -25.55 -49.99
N ALA A 316 -65.08 -26.83 -50.27
CA ALA A 316 -65.86 -27.60 -51.24
C ALA A 316 -67.31 -27.85 -50.75
N VAL A 317 -67.50 -28.06 -49.44
CA VAL A 317 -68.81 -28.42 -48.86
C VAL A 317 -69.55 -27.19 -48.31
N ARG A 318 -68.82 -26.27 -47.69
CA ARG A 318 -69.33 -25.10 -46.95
C ARG A 318 -68.42 -23.87 -47.16
N PRO A 319 -68.45 -23.26 -48.35
CA PRO A 319 -67.54 -22.15 -48.68
C PRO A 319 -67.68 -20.96 -47.74
N TYR A 320 -68.88 -20.70 -47.20
CA TYR A 320 -69.16 -19.61 -46.24
C TYR A 320 -68.53 -19.79 -44.85
N ALA A 321 -67.98 -20.97 -44.55
CA ALA A 321 -67.26 -21.26 -43.31
C ALA A 321 -65.75 -21.02 -43.42
N VAL A 322 -65.24 -20.69 -44.62
CA VAL A 322 -63.81 -20.45 -44.87
C VAL A 322 -63.58 -18.96 -45.15
N THR A 323 -62.61 -18.37 -44.45
CA THR A 323 -62.14 -17.00 -44.70
C THR A 323 -60.63 -17.02 -44.96
N THR A 324 -60.13 -16.07 -45.74
CA THR A 324 -58.69 -15.94 -46.02
C THR A 324 -58.12 -14.77 -45.23
N ILE A 325 -57.12 -15.04 -44.40
CA ILE A 325 -56.43 -14.06 -43.54
C ILE A 325 -54.94 -14.13 -43.91
N ASN A 326 -54.36 -13.00 -44.33
CA ASN A 326 -52.95 -12.90 -44.72
C ASN A 326 -52.51 -13.96 -45.74
N GLY A 327 -53.37 -14.29 -46.70
CA GLY A 327 -53.10 -15.26 -47.76
C GLY A 327 -53.24 -16.74 -47.37
N PHE A 328 -53.65 -17.03 -46.13
CA PHE A 328 -53.93 -18.39 -45.63
C PHE A 328 -55.38 -18.55 -45.19
N ASP A 329 -55.90 -19.76 -45.32
CA ASP A 329 -57.28 -20.05 -44.96
C ASP A 329 -57.48 -20.32 -43.47
N ALA A 330 -58.50 -19.69 -42.90
CA ALA A 330 -59.05 -19.97 -41.57
C ALA A 330 -60.47 -20.49 -41.71
N VAL A 331 -60.82 -21.47 -40.87
CA VAL A 331 -62.16 -22.07 -40.85
C VAL A 331 -62.85 -21.64 -39.57
N ASP A 332 -64.09 -21.15 -39.71
CA ASP A 332 -64.97 -21.01 -38.56
C ASP A 332 -65.64 -22.35 -38.25
N TYR A 333 -65.31 -22.93 -37.11
CA TYR A 333 -65.80 -24.26 -36.74
C TYR A 333 -67.29 -24.27 -36.40
N GLY A 334 -67.88 -23.15 -35.95
CA GLY A 334 -69.34 -23.04 -35.80
C GLY A 334 -70.03 -23.15 -37.16
N LYS A 335 -69.52 -22.39 -38.13
CA LYS A 335 -69.74 -22.45 -39.59
C LYS A 335 -69.70 -23.87 -40.15
N ALA A 336 -68.54 -24.47 -39.95
CA ALA A 336 -68.14 -25.70 -40.60
C ALA A 336 -68.80 -26.93 -39.98
N LEU A 337 -69.11 -26.93 -38.68
CA LEU A 337 -69.64 -28.09 -37.96
C LEU A 337 -71.13 -28.00 -37.56
N ALA A 338 -71.79 -26.86 -37.73
CA ALA A 338 -73.25 -26.71 -37.50
C ALA A 338 -74.09 -27.69 -38.34
#